data_AF-A0A7W0AR27-F1
#
_entry.id   AF-A0A7W0AR27-F1
#
_cell.length_a   1.000
_cell.length_b   1.000
_cell.length_c   1.000
_cell.angle_alpha   90.00
_cell.angle_beta   90.00
_cell.angle_gamma   90.00
#
_symmetry.space_group_name_H-M   'P 1'
#
loop_
_entity.id
_entity.type
_entity.pdbx_description
1 polymer ?
#
loop_
_entity_poly.entity_id
_entity_poly.type
_entity_poly.pdbx_seq_one_letter_code
_entity_poly.pdbx_strand_id
1 'polypeptide(L)' 'MTFGGILTAMVTPFGENGDLDEAATAALVGHLLASGSDGLVLAGSTGEGST' A
#
# COMPACT_ATOMS: atom_id res chain seq x y z
N MET A 1 3.41 -14.21 16.65
CA MET A 1 3.28 -12.84 16.09
C MET A 1 1.83 -12.62 15.73
N THR A 2 1.31 -11.42 15.98
CA THR A 2 -0.05 -11.00 15.61
C THR A 2 0.04 -9.79 14.70
N PHE A 3 -0.78 -9.74 13.65
CA PHE A 3 -0.72 -8.70 12.63
C PHE A 3 -1.43 -7.38 13.01
N GLY A 4 -2.09 -7.30 14.16
CA GLY A 4 -2.92 -6.14 14.54
C GLY A 4 -4.38 -6.30 14.12
N GLY A 5 -5.19 -5.26 14.32
CA GLY A 5 -6.63 -5.25 14.09
C GLY A 5 -7.06 -4.62 12.77
N ILE A 6 -6.26 -3.68 12.24
CA ILE A 6 -6.55 -2.97 11.00
C ILE A 6 -5.41 -3.17 10.00
N LEU A 7 -5.66 -3.96 8.97
CA LEU A 7 -4.76 -4.18 7.84
C LEU A 7 -5.33 -3.55 6.57
N THR A 8 -4.65 -2.57 6.01
CA THR A 8 -5.12 -1.88 4.81
C THR A 8 -4.61 -2.57 3.56
N ALA A 9 -5.52 -2.98 2.67
CA ALA A 9 -5.16 -3.35 1.30
C ALA A 9 -4.77 -2.08 0.54
N MET A 10 -3.47 -1.88 0.35
CA MET A 10 -2.93 -0.66 -0.23
C MET A 10 -2.98 -0.74 -1.75
N VAL A 11 -3.31 0.38 -2.41
CA VAL A 11 -3.12 0.53 -3.87
C VAL A 11 -1.63 0.53 -4.22
N THR A 12 -1.28 0.20 -5.46
CA THR A 12 0.10 0.30 -5.97
C THR A 12 0.23 1.59 -6.77
N PRO A 13 0.95 2.62 -6.27
CA PRO A 13 1.12 3.85 -7.03
C PRO A 13 2.01 3.62 -8.25
N PHE A 14 1.49 3.95 -9.42
CA PHE A 14 2.24 3.93 -10.68
C PHE A 14 2.39 5.35 -11.23
N GLY A 15 3.54 5.64 -11.83
CA GLY A 15 3.77 6.85 -12.60
C GLY A 15 3.10 6.79 -13.97
N GLU A 16 3.19 7.88 -14.75
CA GLU A 16 2.53 7.97 -16.06
C GLU A 16 2.96 6.89 -17.06
N ASN A 17 4.18 6.35 -16.91
CA ASN A 17 4.71 5.29 -17.76
C ASN A 17 4.28 3.88 -17.31
N GLY A 18 3.51 3.75 -16.23
CA GLY A 18 3.14 2.46 -15.63
C GLY A 18 4.21 1.84 -14.74
N ASP A 19 5.38 2.48 -14.59
CA ASP A 19 6.41 2.07 -13.63
C ASP A 19 6.00 2.43 -12.21
N LEU A 20 6.49 1.67 -11.22
CA LEU A 20 6.24 1.94 -9.81
C LEU A 20 6.71 3.35 -9.42
N ASP A 21 5.82 4.15 -8.83
CA ASP A 21 6.19 5.41 -8.20
C ASP A 21 6.62 5.14 -6.75
N GLU A 22 7.93 4.96 -6.55
CA GLU A 22 8.52 4.67 -5.23
C GLU A 22 8.29 5.81 -4.23
N ALA A 23 8.29 7.07 -4.69
CA ALA A 23 8.14 8.23 -3.82
C ALA A 23 6.69 8.33 -3.32
N ALA A 24 5.71 8.18 -4.20
CA ALA A 24 4.30 8.12 -3.83
C ALA A 24 4.01 6.90 -2.95
N THR A 25 4.63 5.75 -3.24
CA THR A 25 4.52 4.53 -2.41
C THR A 25 5.01 4.80 -0.99
N ALA A 26 6.20 5.37 -0.81
CA ALA A 26 6.73 5.68 0.51
C ALA A 26 5.85 6.67 1.28
N ALA A 27 5.35 7.71 0.60
CA ALA A 27 4.45 8.68 1.20
C ALA A 27 3.12 8.04 1.64
N LEU A 28 2.54 7.17 0.81
CA LEU A 28 1.29 6.47 1.12
C LEU A 28 1.45 5.51 2.30
N VAL A 29 2.53 4.75 2.34
CA VAL A 29 2.87 3.87 3.48
C VAL A 29 2.91 4.69 4.77
N GLY A 30 3.65 5.80 4.77
CA GLY A 30 3.75 6.69 5.93
C GLY A 30 2.39 7.24 6.37
N HIS A 31 1.57 7.68 5.40
CA HIS A 31 0.23 8.19 5.68
C HIS A 31 -0.69 7.15 6.32
N LEU A 32 -0.72 5.93 5.80
CA LEU A 32 -1.60 4.86 6.29
C LEU A 32 -1.21 4.41 7.70
N LEU A 33 0.08 4.23 7.95
CA LEU A 33 0.57 3.87 9.29
C LEU A 33 0.29 4.99 10.30
N ALA A 34 0.51 6.26 9.92
CA ALA A 34 0.19 7.40 10.77
C ALA A 34 -1.33 7.56 11.02
N SER A 35 -2.16 7.02 10.12
CA SER A 35 -3.63 7.07 10.21
C SER A 35 -4.23 5.88 10.97
N GLY A 36 -3.39 5.00 11.53
CA GLY A 36 -3.82 3.92 12.42
C GLY A 36 -3.93 2.54 11.79
N SER A 37 -3.42 2.33 10.57
CA SER A 37 -3.22 0.98 10.05
C SER A 37 -2.12 0.27 10.83
N ASP A 38 -2.42 -0.91 11.38
CA ASP A 38 -1.44 -1.75 12.07
C ASP A 38 -0.49 -2.47 11.09
N GLY A 39 -0.93 -2.59 9.83
CA GLY A 39 -0.15 -3.20 8.77
C GLY A 39 -0.78 -3.01 7.39
N LEU A 40 -0.07 -3.49 6.37
CA LEU A 40 -0.43 -3.31 4.97
C LEU A 40 -0.49 -4.66 4.27
N VAL A 41 -1.48 -4.84 3.41
CA VAL A 41 -1.56 -5.93 2.44
C VAL A 41 -1.19 -5.35 1.08
N LEU A 42 -0.10 -5.84 0.52
CA LEU A 42 0.47 -5.36 -0.75
C LEU A 42 0.14 -6.33 -1.87
N ALA A 43 0.05 -5.82 -3.12
CA ALA A 43 -0.26 -6.61 -4.32
C ALA A 43 -1.52 -7.49 -4.18
N GLY A 44 -2.50 -7.05 -3.38
CA GLY A 44 -3.85 -7.60 -3.39
C GLY A 44 -4.62 -7.13 -4.63
N SER A 45 -5.91 -7.46 -4.73
CA SER A 45 -6.76 -6.94 -5.82
C SER A 45 -6.80 -5.40 -5.84
N THR A 46 -6.81 -4.77 -4.66
CA THR A 46 -6.71 -3.30 -4.52
C THR A 46 -5.35 -2.76 -4.98
N GLY A 47 -4.29 -3.56 -4.86
CA GLY A 47 -2.93 -3.22 -5.32
C GLY A 47 -2.62 -3.75 -6.72
N GLU A 48 -3.64 -4.09 -7.51
CA GLU A 48 -3.49 -4.55 -8.90
C GLU A 48 -2.69 -5.86 -9.06
N GLY A 49 -2.76 -6.79 -8.10
CA GLY A 49 -1.98 -8.04 -8.14
C GLY A 49 -2.33 -9.05 -9.25
N SER A 50 -3.28 -8.76 -10.14
CA SER A 50 -3.75 -9.65 -11.22
C SER A 50 -3.40 -9.16 -12.63
N THR A 51 -2.64 -8.08 -12.74
CA THR A 51 -2.19 -7.42 -13.98
C THR A 51 -0.69 -7.52 -14.13
#